data_AF-A0A7S6S267-F1
#
_entry.id   AF-A0A7S6S267-F1
#
_cell.length_a   1.000
_cell.length_b   1.000
_cell.length_c   1.000
_cell.angle_alpha   90.00
_cell.angle_beta   90.00
_cell.angle_gamma   90.00
#
_symmetry.space_group_name_H-M   'P 1'
#
loop_
_entity.id
_entity.type
_entity.pdbx_description
1 polymer ?
#
loop_
_entity_poly.entity_id
_entity_poly.type
_entity_poly.pdbx_seq_one_letter_code
_entity_poly.pdbx_strand_id
1 'polypeptide(L)'
;MTRKLLCTTAVAALVGTLVAQTGEAQRGSTPRIRVMGVSVERALENSGENQFAGFEGTEIKLVIERPTGGLIGIDENNSAITALRDDQGTNLLGNRVGMSGLWVSEVAPDGKRIRLSIKGGAPASGLRKITASGDFSIRTASKFDTFEQKNVSLKDKTEVKTGPIEWTITKVAKPDWGDAALQVTLMTKNDDGAVKQIRFLDENGNDLKATAAGASRMSFGTQSQVERYYQLPKAAQTATIAVEYWSDSRIERVPFNLTVSAGWEDGDRQ
;
A
#
# COMPACT_ATOMS: atom_id res chain seq x y z
N MET A 1 -30.18 73.99 38.56
CA MET A 1 -30.56 72.65 39.07
C MET A 1 -30.62 71.69 37.89
N THR A 2 -29.56 70.93 37.63
CA THR A 2 -29.63 69.79 36.71
C THR A 2 -28.50 68.82 37.07
N ARG A 3 -28.86 67.74 37.77
CA ARG A 3 -27.93 66.66 38.16
C ARG A 3 -27.69 65.75 36.96
N LYS A 4 -26.41 65.45 36.71
CA LYS A 4 -25.93 64.43 35.76
C LYS A 4 -26.38 63.04 36.24
N LEU A 5 -27.03 62.27 35.37
CA LEU A 5 -27.16 60.82 35.53
C LEU A 5 -26.21 60.15 34.52
N LEU A 6 -25.19 59.47 35.03
CA LEU A 6 -24.41 58.49 34.29
C LEU A 6 -25.28 57.23 34.13
N CYS A 7 -25.48 56.77 32.90
CA CYS A 7 -26.08 55.48 32.62
C CYS A 7 -24.96 54.50 32.21
N THR A 8 -24.53 53.69 33.17
CA THR A 8 -23.52 52.65 33.01
C THR A 8 -24.15 51.48 32.26
N THR A 9 -23.75 51.22 31.02
CA THR A 9 -24.21 50.05 30.26
C THR A 9 -23.27 48.88 30.57
N ALA A 10 -23.79 47.84 31.21
CA ALA A 10 -23.08 46.60 31.49
C ALA A 10 -23.00 45.75 30.22
N VAL A 11 -21.79 45.45 29.75
CA VAL A 11 -21.54 44.43 28.72
C VAL A 11 -21.50 43.08 29.42
N ALA A 12 -22.53 42.26 29.20
CA ALA A 12 -22.55 40.87 29.64
C ALA A 12 -21.59 40.05 28.77
N ALA A 13 -20.49 39.58 29.37
CA ALA A 13 -19.60 38.62 28.75
C ALA A 13 -20.29 37.25 28.69
N LEU A 14 -20.66 36.82 27.48
CA LEU A 14 -21.11 35.45 27.24
C LEU A 14 -19.88 34.53 27.30
N VAL A 15 -19.70 33.85 28.44
CA VAL A 15 -18.72 32.76 28.56
C VAL A 15 -19.29 31.56 27.82
N GLY A 16 -18.98 31.46 26.53
CA GLY A 16 -19.24 30.26 25.74
C GLY A 16 -18.40 29.10 26.26
N THR A 17 -19.06 28.09 26.83
CA THR A 17 -18.43 26.84 27.23
C THR A 17 -17.88 26.15 25.98
N LEU A 18 -16.56 26.14 25.83
CA LEU A 18 -15.88 25.37 24.80
C LEU A 18 -16.02 23.89 25.16
N VAL A 19 -17.06 23.23 24.65
CA VAL A 19 -17.14 21.76 24.68
C VAL A 19 -16.05 21.25 23.75
N ALA A 20 -14.99 20.69 24.34
CA ALA A 20 -13.98 19.94 23.61
C ALA A 20 -14.66 18.77 22.89
N GLN A 21 -14.91 18.92 21.58
CA GLN A 21 -15.17 17.79 20.69
C GLN A 21 -13.85 17.06 20.45
N THR A 22 -13.37 16.36 21.47
CA THR A 22 -12.28 15.39 21.35
C THR A 22 -12.90 14.00 21.29
N GLY A 23 -12.94 13.37 20.11
CA GLY A 23 -13.09 11.91 20.08
C GLY A 23 -13.53 11.19 18.81
N GLU A 24 -14.06 11.85 17.77
CA GLU A 24 -14.59 11.09 16.60
C GLU A 24 -13.93 11.39 15.25
N ALA A 25 -13.36 12.58 15.04
CA ALA A 25 -12.73 12.91 13.75
C ALA A 25 -11.32 12.30 13.53
N GLN A 26 -10.68 11.74 14.56
CA GLN A 26 -9.33 11.13 14.45
C GLN A 26 -9.32 9.61 14.33
N ARG A 27 -10.47 8.92 14.43
CA ARG A 27 -10.52 7.45 14.24
C ARG A 27 -10.43 7.01 12.77
N GLY A 28 -10.47 7.95 11.81
CA GLY A 28 -10.55 7.66 10.38
C GLY A 28 -9.24 7.72 9.59
N SER A 29 -8.14 8.24 10.15
CA SER A 29 -6.89 8.49 9.40
C SER A 29 -5.75 7.54 9.69
N THR A 30 -5.80 6.76 10.76
CA THR A 30 -4.70 5.85 11.14
C THR A 30 -4.88 4.50 10.45
N PRO A 31 -3.83 3.92 9.84
CA PRO A 31 -3.91 2.58 9.29
C PRO A 31 -4.26 1.55 10.37
N ARG A 32 -5.11 0.59 10.02
CA ARG A 32 -5.56 -0.50 10.90
C ARG A 32 -5.12 -1.82 10.32
N ILE A 33 -4.63 -2.72 11.16
CA ILE A 33 -4.21 -4.06 10.76
C ILE A 33 -5.33 -5.05 11.06
N ARG A 34 -5.65 -5.90 10.09
CA ARG A 34 -6.62 -6.98 10.23
C ARG A 34 -5.99 -8.30 9.81
N VAL A 35 -6.28 -9.33 10.59
CA VAL A 35 -5.95 -10.71 10.21
C VAL A 35 -7.01 -11.20 9.23
N MET A 36 -6.56 -11.69 8.08
CA MET A 36 -7.44 -12.24 7.04
C MET A 36 -7.40 -13.77 7.00
N GLY A 37 -6.31 -14.37 7.47
CA GLY A 37 -6.17 -15.82 7.51
C GLY A 37 -4.86 -16.25 8.13
N VAL A 38 -4.79 -17.54 8.46
CA VAL A 38 -3.61 -18.23 8.96
C VAL A 38 -3.53 -19.54 8.21
N SER A 39 -2.36 -19.89 7.71
CA SER A 39 -2.05 -21.23 7.23
C SER A 39 -0.85 -21.78 8.01
N VAL A 40 -0.91 -23.08 8.28
CA VAL A 40 0.16 -23.85 8.88
C VAL A 40 0.35 -25.06 7.99
N GLU A 41 1.54 -25.20 7.42
CA GLU A 41 1.94 -26.32 6.58
C GLU A 41 3.15 -26.98 7.23
N ARG A 42 3.11 -28.30 7.40
CA ARG A 42 4.25 -29.08 7.89
C ARG A 42 4.82 -29.91 6.74
N ALA A 43 6.14 -30.03 6.72
CA ALA A 43 6.79 -31.05 5.91
C ALA A 43 6.28 -32.44 6.34
N LEU A 44 6.03 -33.32 5.37
CA LEU A 44 5.90 -34.75 5.68
C LEU A 44 7.26 -35.26 6.15
N GLU A 45 7.25 -36.07 7.20
CA GLU A 45 8.46 -36.77 7.61
C GLU A 45 9.01 -37.61 6.45
N ASN A 46 10.30 -37.47 6.16
CA ASN A 46 11.06 -38.26 5.18
C ASN A 46 10.66 -38.10 3.69
N SER A 47 9.89 -37.08 3.29
CA SER A 47 9.53 -36.93 1.87
C SER A 47 10.62 -36.27 1.01
N GLY A 48 11.49 -35.42 1.59
CA GLY A 48 12.49 -34.65 0.83
C GLY A 48 11.91 -33.66 -0.20
N GLU A 49 10.58 -33.63 -0.35
CA GLU A 49 9.82 -32.85 -1.32
C GLU A 49 8.68 -32.10 -0.61
N ASN A 50 8.49 -30.82 -0.98
CA ASN A 50 7.30 -30.05 -0.64
C ASN A 50 6.09 -30.74 -1.29
N GLN A 51 5.25 -31.37 -0.49
CA GLN A 51 4.11 -32.13 -1.03
C GLN A 51 2.96 -31.25 -1.52
N PHE A 52 2.89 -30.01 -1.02
CA PHE A 52 1.99 -28.98 -1.51
C PHE A 52 2.79 -27.90 -2.22
N ALA A 53 2.23 -27.35 -3.31
CA ALA A 53 2.76 -26.15 -3.95
C ALA A 53 2.55 -24.95 -3.01
N GLY A 54 3.42 -24.83 -1.99
CA GLY A 54 3.19 -23.98 -0.84
C GLY A 54 4.45 -23.72 -0.01
N PHE A 55 4.28 -22.85 0.99
CA PHE A 55 5.33 -22.49 1.94
C PHE A 55 5.19 -23.38 3.18
N GLU A 56 6.20 -24.21 3.45
CA GLU A 56 6.28 -24.97 4.69
C GLU A 56 6.52 -24.03 5.88
N GLY A 57 5.66 -24.11 6.89
CA GLY A 57 5.74 -23.34 8.11
C GLY A 57 4.43 -22.63 8.45
N THR A 58 4.55 -21.46 9.08
CA THR A 58 3.43 -20.64 9.50
C THR A 58 3.32 -19.40 8.62
N GLU A 59 2.13 -19.08 8.11
CA GLU A 59 1.86 -17.83 7.41
C GLU A 59 0.61 -17.15 8.00
N ILE A 60 0.77 -15.90 8.44
CA ILE A 60 -0.33 -15.03 8.88
C ILE A 60 -0.58 -14.00 7.78
N LYS A 61 -1.75 -14.06 7.14
CA LYS A 61 -2.18 -13.14 6.08
C LYS A 61 -2.84 -11.92 6.72
N LEU A 62 -2.31 -10.74 6.43
CA LEU A 62 -2.77 -9.47 6.99
C LEU A 62 -3.23 -8.52 5.89
N VAL A 63 -4.19 -7.67 6.25
CA VAL A 63 -4.54 -6.47 5.48
C VAL A 63 -4.36 -5.26 6.38
N ILE A 64 -3.62 -4.27 5.88
CA ILE A 64 -3.59 -2.93 6.43
C ILE A 64 -4.64 -2.10 5.69
N GLU A 65 -5.56 -1.46 6.40
CA GLU A 65 -6.63 -0.62 5.83
C GLU A 65 -6.50 0.82 6.31
N ARG A 66 -6.75 1.79 5.43
CA ARG A 66 -6.86 3.21 5.79
C ARG A 66 -8.12 3.83 5.20
N PRO A 67 -9.08 4.31 6.01
CA PRO A 67 -10.34 4.86 5.50
C PRO A 67 -10.14 6.12 4.64
N THR A 68 -9.33 7.07 5.10
CA THR A 68 -9.06 8.35 4.42
C THR A 68 -7.60 8.46 3.95
N GLY A 69 -7.34 9.28 2.93
CA GLY A 69 -6.03 9.34 2.28
C GLY A 69 -5.66 8.08 1.50
N GLY A 70 -4.38 7.88 1.22
CA GLY A 70 -3.81 6.74 0.53
C GLY A 70 -2.67 6.09 1.31
N LEU A 71 -2.58 4.77 1.17
CA LEU A 71 -1.43 3.93 1.46
C LEU A 71 -0.57 3.89 0.20
N ILE A 72 0.71 4.23 0.32
CA ILE A 72 1.67 4.23 -0.80
C ILE A 72 2.49 2.94 -0.78
N GLY A 73 2.82 2.43 0.40
CA GLY A 73 3.60 1.22 0.56
C GLY A 73 4.10 1.04 1.99
N ILE A 74 4.89 -0.01 2.20
CA ILE A 74 5.60 -0.27 3.45
C ILE A 74 7.07 0.09 3.25
N ASP A 75 7.62 0.85 4.18
CA ASP A 75 9.07 1.05 4.30
C ASP A 75 9.65 -0.18 5.02
N GLU A 76 10.09 -1.12 4.20
CA GLU A 76 10.61 -2.40 4.64
C GLU A 76 11.83 -2.25 5.56
N ASN A 77 12.74 -1.33 5.23
CA ASN A 77 13.96 -1.12 6.02
C ASN A 77 13.69 -0.58 7.43
N ASN A 78 12.56 0.09 7.61
CA ASN A 78 12.12 0.67 8.88
C ASN A 78 10.96 -0.10 9.51
N SER A 79 10.65 -1.30 9.03
CA SER A 79 9.62 -2.19 9.60
C SER A 79 10.28 -3.40 10.26
N ALA A 80 9.67 -3.93 11.31
CA ALA A 80 10.22 -5.05 12.06
C ALA A 80 9.13 -5.97 12.61
N ILE A 81 9.37 -7.29 12.53
CA ILE A 81 8.65 -8.29 13.32
C ILE A 81 9.55 -8.61 14.53
N THR A 82 9.09 -8.29 15.73
CA THR A 82 9.86 -8.44 16.97
C THR A 82 9.60 -9.78 17.67
N ALA A 83 8.44 -10.40 17.42
CA ALA A 83 8.14 -11.75 17.88
C ALA A 83 7.17 -12.46 16.93
N LEU A 84 7.38 -13.76 16.74
CA LEU A 84 6.42 -14.69 16.18
C LEU A 84 6.56 -16.01 16.94
N ARG A 85 5.55 -16.38 17.73
CA ARG A 85 5.62 -17.53 18.65
C ARG A 85 4.30 -18.30 18.69
N ASP A 86 4.38 -19.61 18.85
CA ASP A 86 3.20 -20.40 19.24
C ASP A 86 2.93 -20.34 20.75
N ASP A 87 1.81 -20.89 21.19
CA ASP A 87 1.41 -20.97 22.59
C ASP A 87 2.16 -22.02 23.42
N GLN A 88 3.05 -22.80 22.79
CA GLN A 88 4.00 -23.70 23.45
C GLN A 88 5.37 -23.04 23.65
N GLY A 89 5.54 -21.79 23.19
CA GLY A 89 6.76 -20.99 23.35
C GLY A 89 7.77 -21.14 22.20
N THR A 90 7.47 -21.93 21.17
CA THR A 90 8.34 -22.10 20.00
C THR A 90 8.53 -20.75 19.31
N ASN A 91 9.78 -20.38 19.06
CA ASN A 91 10.11 -19.19 18.28
C ASN A 91 10.04 -19.51 16.78
N LEU A 92 8.98 -19.04 16.13
CA LEU A 92 8.75 -19.28 14.70
C LEU A 92 9.57 -18.36 13.80
N LEU A 93 10.20 -17.29 14.33
CA LEU A 93 11.20 -16.55 13.56
C LEU A 93 12.52 -17.33 13.45
N GLY A 94 12.79 -18.28 14.35
CA GLY A 94 14.12 -18.90 14.45
C GLY A 94 15.21 -17.85 14.68
N ASN A 95 16.27 -17.91 13.87
CA ASN A 95 17.38 -16.93 13.89
C ASN A 95 17.16 -15.73 12.95
N ARG A 96 15.97 -15.62 12.35
CA ARG A 96 15.62 -14.52 11.45
C ARG A 96 15.49 -13.22 12.23
N VAL A 97 16.11 -12.16 11.73
CA VAL A 97 16.04 -10.79 12.27
C VAL A 97 15.50 -9.81 11.22
N GLY A 98 14.86 -8.74 11.68
CA GLY A 98 14.29 -7.69 10.83
C GLY A 98 13.05 -8.13 10.05
N MET A 99 12.97 -7.75 8.77
CA MET A 99 11.90 -8.08 7.82
C MET A 99 11.84 -9.56 7.41
N SER A 100 12.76 -10.39 7.89
CA SER A 100 12.87 -11.80 7.50
C SER A 100 11.58 -12.56 7.83
N GLY A 101 10.76 -12.82 6.80
CA GLY A 101 9.43 -13.41 6.93
C GLY A 101 8.29 -12.50 6.51
N LEU A 102 8.49 -11.20 6.33
CA LEU A 102 7.48 -10.30 5.77
C LEU A 102 7.50 -10.40 4.24
N TRP A 103 6.32 -10.67 3.66
CA TRP A 103 6.11 -10.62 2.22
C TRP A 103 5.01 -9.62 1.94
N VAL A 104 5.36 -8.51 1.31
CA VAL A 104 4.40 -7.51 0.84
C VAL A 104 3.95 -7.93 -0.54
N SER A 105 2.64 -8.13 -0.70
CA SER A 105 2.10 -8.61 -1.98
C SER A 105 1.69 -7.45 -2.88
N GLU A 106 0.91 -6.49 -2.37
CA GLU A 106 0.34 -5.44 -3.21
C GLU A 106 -0.27 -4.30 -2.39
N VAL A 107 -0.17 -3.08 -2.90
CA VAL A 107 -1.03 -1.95 -2.54
C VAL A 107 -2.24 -1.98 -3.48
N ALA A 108 -3.45 -2.05 -2.93
CA ALA A 108 -4.66 -2.09 -3.74
C ALA A 108 -4.78 -0.83 -4.64
N PRO A 109 -5.39 -0.93 -5.84
CA PRO A 109 -5.49 0.21 -6.77
C PRO A 109 -6.16 1.46 -6.20
N ASP A 110 -7.05 1.28 -5.23
CA ASP A 110 -7.72 2.39 -4.52
C ASP A 110 -6.81 3.11 -3.51
N GLY A 111 -5.60 2.58 -3.26
CA GLY A 111 -4.67 3.05 -2.24
C GLY A 111 -5.21 2.88 -0.82
N LYS A 112 -6.25 2.08 -0.59
CA LYS A 112 -6.88 1.95 0.74
C LYS A 112 -6.42 0.73 1.50
N ARG A 113 -5.79 -0.23 0.83
CA ARG A 113 -5.39 -1.51 1.40
C ARG A 113 -3.97 -1.91 1.00
N ILE A 114 -3.23 -2.49 1.93
CA ILE A 114 -2.00 -3.25 1.63
C ILE A 114 -2.22 -4.68 2.07
N ARG A 115 -1.95 -5.63 1.18
CA ARG A 115 -1.94 -7.07 1.48
C ARG A 115 -0.50 -7.51 1.76
N LEU A 116 -0.30 -8.20 2.87
CA LEU A 116 0.99 -8.74 3.26
C LEU A 116 0.83 -10.03 4.04
N SER A 117 1.91 -10.78 4.20
CA SER A 117 1.95 -11.96 5.05
C SER A 117 3.19 -11.97 5.93
N ILE A 118 3.03 -12.42 7.17
CA ILE A 118 4.14 -12.74 8.09
C ILE A 118 4.36 -14.26 8.02
N LYS A 119 5.57 -14.67 7.66
CA LYS A 119 5.98 -16.06 7.51
C LYS A 119 7.01 -16.46 8.57
N GLY A 120 6.80 -17.62 9.17
CA GLY A 120 7.68 -18.24 10.16
C GLY A 120 7.85 -19.73 9.90
N GLY A 121 8.68 -20.39 10.73
CA GLY A 121 8.86 -21.84 10.70
C GLY A 121 7.62 -22.63 11.11
N ALA A 122 7.79 -23.96 11.14
CA ALA A 122 6.77 -24.88 11.59
C ALA A 122 6.52 -24.72 13.10
N PRO A 123 5.26 -24.64 13.55
CA PRO A 123 4.92 -24.56 14.96
C PRO A 123 4.96 -25.94 15.65
N ALA A 124 5.02 -25.96 16.98
CA ALA A 124 4.96 -27.19 17.77
C ALA A 124 3.65 -27.96 17.57
N SER A 125 3.70 -29.29 17.75
CA SER A 125 2.49 -30.14 17.69
C SER A 125 1.45 -29.72 18.73
N GLY A 126 0.18 -29.78 18.34
CA GLY A 126 -0.93 -29.38 19.21
C GLY A 126 -1.00 -27.89 19.53
N LEU A 127 -0.36 -27.02 18.73
CA LEU A 127 -0.51 -25.56 18.91
C LEU A 127 -1.98 -25.17 18.82
N ARG A 128 -2.39 -24.16 19.59
CA ARG A 128 -3.75 -23.61 19.50
C ARG A 128 -3.73 -22.17 19.06
N LYS A 129 -2.63 -21.46 19.33
CA LYS A 129 -2.50 -20.03 19.04
C LYS A 129 -1.11 -19.69 18.54
N ILE A 130 -1.07 -18.68 17.69
CA ILE A 130 0.16 -18.01 17.27
C ILE A 130 0.04 -16.54 17.66
N THR A 131 1.13 -15.98 18.17
CA THR A 131 1.26 -14.57 18.53
C THR A 131 2.30 -13.92 17.63
N ALA A 132 2.01 -12.71 17.16
CA ALA A 132 2.91 -11.93 16.33
C ALA A 132 2.92 -10.47 16.80
N SER A 133 4.10 -9.89 16.96
CA SER A 133 4.26 -8.47 17.33
C SER A 133 5.36 -7.79 16.55
N GLY A 134 5.26 -6.47 16.44
CA GLY A 134 6.24 -5.66 15.74
C GLY A 134 5.70 -4.28 15.40
N ASP A 135 6.29 -3.66 14.38
CA ASP A 135 5.87 -2.39 13.86
C ASP A 135 6.07 -2.30 12.34
N PHE A 136 5.07 -1.72 11.66
CA PHE A 136 5.17 -1.38 10.25
C PHE A 136 5.40 0.12 10.11
N SER A 137 6.43 0.50 9.37
CA SER A 137 6.60 1.87 8.87
C SER A 137 5.87 1.99 7.55
N ILE A 138 4.73 2.68 7.54
CA ILE A 138 3.83 2.75 6.40
C ILE A 138 3.93 4.12 5.76
N ARG A 139 4.22 4.16 4.46
CA ARG A 139 4.18 5.42 3.70
C ARG A 139 2.73 5.73 3.35
N THR A 140 2.27 6.92 3.71
CA THR A 140 0.90 7.37 3.50
C THR A 140 0.87 8.81 2.98
N ALA A 141 -0.22 9.18 2.32
CA ALA A 141 -0.49 10.55 1.86
C ALA A 141 -1.99 10.84 1.91
N SER A 142 -2.40 12.10 1.77
CA SER A 142 -3.83 12.48 1.73
C SER A 142 -4.17 13.47 0.63
N LYS A 143 -3.18 14.14 0.05
CA LYS A 143 -3.32 15.15 -0.99
C LYS A 143 -2.52 14.74 -2.21
N PHE A 144 -3.05 15.06 -3.37
CA PHE A 144 -2.35 14.85 -4.61
C PHE A 144 -2.61 16.01 -5.56
N ASP A 145 -1.61 16.27 -6.39
CA ASP A 145 -1.67 17.25 -7.46
C ASP A 145 -1.70 16.50 -8.80
N THR A 146 -2.49 17.00 -9.75
CA THR A 146 -2.62 16.42 -11.09
C THR A 146 -1.88 17.29 -12.09
N PHE A 147 -1.04 16.66 -12.92
CA PHE A 147 -0.34 17.32 -14.02
C PHE A 147 -0.66 16.61 -15.32
N GLU A 148 -0.86 17.38 -16.37
CA GLU A 148 -1.28 16.84 -17.67
C GLU A 148 -0.39 17.35 -18.78
N GLN A 149 -0.12 16.48 -19.75
CA GLN A 149 0.35 16.88 -21.06
C GLN A 149 -0.68 16.46 -22.11
N LYS A 150 -1.23 17.44 -22.81
CA LYS A 150 -2.21 17.23 -23.88
C LYS A 150 -1.52 16.85 -25.19
N ASN A 151 -2.28 16.18 -26.06
CA ASN A 151 -1.87 15.85 -27.44
C ASN A 151 -0.53 15.10 -27.51
N VAL A 152 -0.26 14.21 -26.54
CA VAL A 152 0.91 13.34 -26.57
C VAL A 152 0.73 12.32 -27.68
N SER A 153 1.69 12.26 -28.60
CA SER A 153 1.73 11.20 -29.61
C SER A 153 2.11 9.88 -28.96
N LEU A 154 1.27 8.85 -29.08
CA LEU A 154 1.54 7.52 -28.59
C LEU A 154 2.46 6.78 -29.57
N LYS A 155 3.75 7.14 -29.54
CA LYS A 155 4.82 6.50 -30.32
C LYS A 155 6.13 6.49 -29.55
N ASP A 156 7.02 5.58 -29.93
CA ASP A 156 8.35 5.43 -29.32
C ASP A 156 9.13 6.76 -29.31
N LYS A 157 9.92 6.93 -28.24
CA LYS A 157 10.79 8.08 -27.96
C LYS A 157 10.05 9.41 -27.76
N THR A 158 8.73 9.37 -27.52
CA THR A 158 7.99 10.59 -27.18
C THR A 158 8.23 10.97 -25.73
N GLU A 159 8.64 12.21 -25.49
CA GLU A 159 8.82 12.78 -24.15
C GLU A 159 7.49 13.29 -23.59
N VAL A 160 7.27 13.04 -22.30
CA VAL A 160 6.06 13.39 -21.56
C VAL A 160 6.46 14.06 -20.25
N LYS A 161 6.14 15.35 -20.13
CA LYS A 161 6.40 16.22 -18.98
C LYS A 161 5.10 16.46 -18.23
N THR A 162 4.92 15.72 -17.15
CA THR A 162 3.73 15.77 -16.30
C THR A 162 4.18 16.05 -14.89
N GLY A 163 4.48 17.30 -14.55
CA GLY A 163 4.92 17.70 -13.21
C GLY A 163 6.41 17.43 -12.95
N PRO A 164 6.79 16.90 -11.77
CA PRO A 164 8.19 16.76 -11.36
C PRO A 164 8.94 15.60 -12.04
N ILE A 165 8.21 14.70 -12.71
CA ILE A 165 8.80 13.54 -13.39
C ILE A 165 8.68 13.72 -14.90
N GLU A 166 9.81 13.53 -15.57
CA GLU A 166 9.88 13.37 -17.01
C GLU A 166 9.77 11.89 -17.36
N TRP A 167 8.86 11.59 -18.28
CA TRP A 167 8.63 10.26 -18.80
C TRP A 167 9.03 10.20 -20.27
N THR A 168 9.40 9.02 -20.73
CA THR A 168 9.59 8.71 -22.14
C THR A 168 8.74 7.51 -22.51
N ILE A 169 7.95 7.61 -23.57
CA ILE A 169 7.29 6.45 -24.17
C ILE A 169 8.37 5.62 -24.87
N THR A 170 8.77 4.48 -24.33
CA THR A 170 9.85 3.66 -24.89
C THR A 170 9.37 2.59 -25.85
N LYS A 171 8.10 2.18 -25.75
CA LYS A 171 7.49 1.19 -26.61
C LYS A 171 5.98 1.43 -26.75
N VAL A 172 5.49 1.39 -27.98
CA VAL A 172 4.06 1.34 -28.31
C VAL A 172 3.81 0.19 -29.29
N ALA A 173 3.15 -0.86 -28.82
CA ALA A 173 2.89 -2.06 -29.61
C ALA A 173 1.61 -2.76 -29.16
N LYS A 174 1.08 -3.68 -29.96
CA LYS A 174 0.05 -4.61 -29.47
C LYS A 174 0.67 -5.50 -28.39
N PRO A 175 -0.01 -5.75 -27.25
CA PRO A 175 0.49 -6.68 -26.24
C PRO A 175 0.58 -8.10 -26.81
N ASP A 176 1.56 -8.87 -26.34
CA ASP A 176 1.77 -10.26 -26.77
C ASP A 176 0.68 -11.20 -26.23
N TRP A 177 -0.02 -10.79 -25.16
CA TRP A 177 -1.06 -11.55 -24.48
C TRP A 177 -2.20 -10.64 -24.03
N GLY A 178 -3.42 -11.18 -24.04
CA GLY A 178 -4.66 -10.46 -23.71
C GLY A 178 -5.31 -9.75 -24.90
N ASP A 179 -6.45 -9.10 -24.64
CA ASP A 179 -7.32 -8.51 -25.66
C ASP A 179 -7.14 -7.00 -25.84
N ALA A 180 -6.18 -6.39 -25.14
CA ALA A 180 -5.93 -4.96 -25.25
C ALA A 180 -5.40 -4.61 -26.66
N ALA A 181 -5.89 -3.49 -27.19
CA ALA A 181 -5.56 -3.05 -28.55
C ALA A 181 -4.14 -2.46 -28.65
N LEU A 182 -3.65 -1.87 -27.55
CA LEU A 182 -2.37 -1.17 -27.49
C LEU A 182 -1.74 -1.32 -26.12
N GLN A 183 -0.43 -1.50 -26.06
CA GLN A 183 0.38 -1.41 -24.87
C GLN A 183 1.36 -0.24 -25.01
N VAL A 184 1.42 0.60 -23.99
CA VAL A 184 2.32 1.75 -23.88
C VAL A 184 3.27 1.51 -22.71
N THR A 185 4.57 1.56 -22.96
CA THR A 185 5.60 1.53 -21.92
C THR A 185 6.08 2.95 -21.63
N LEU A 186 5.91 3.40 -20.40
CA LEU A 186 6.44 4.66 -19.89
C LEU A 186 7.69 4.40 -19.06
N MET A 187 8.81 5.04 -19.40
CA MET A 187 10.07 4.96 -18.68
C MET A 187 10.39 6.28 -18.00
N THR A 188 10.94 6.24 -16.80
CA THR A 188 11.59 7.39 -16.17
C THR A 188 12.89 7.00 -15.49
N LYS A 189 13.80 7.98 -15.38
CA LYS A 189 15.03 7.90 -14.58
C LYS A 189 14.88 8.55 -13.21
N ASN A 190 13.77 9.26 -12.98
CA ASN A 190 13.45 9.87 -11.69
C ASN A 190 12.89 8.82 -10.73
N ASP A 191 12.91 9.11 -9.42
CA ASP A 191 12.14 8.33 -8.46
C ASP A 191 10.65 8.55 -8.70
N ASP A 192 9.91 7.46 -8.94
CA ASP A 192 8.49 7.47 -9.21
C ASP A 192 7.65 7.06 -7.99
N GLY A 193 8.27 6.98 -6.81
CA GLY A 193 7.59 6.61 -5.56
C GLY A 193 6.48 7.57 -5.12
N ALA A 194 6.42 8.78 -5.68
CA ALA A 194 5.33 9.74 -5.44
C ALA A 194 4.15 9.59 -6.41
N VAL A 195 4.28 8.79 -7.48
CA VAL A 195 3.22 8.61 -8.48
C VAL A 195 2.06 7.83 -7.87
N LYS A 196 0.91 8.47 -7.77
CA LYS A 196 -0.34 7.86 -7.33
C LYS A 196 -1.02 7.09 -8.46
N GLN A 197 -1.18 7.73 -9.61
CA GLN A 197 -1.92 7.20 -10.74
C GLN A 197 -1.48 7.86 -12.04
N ILE A 198 -1.49 7.09 -13.13
CA ILE A 198 -1.36 7.60 -14.50
C ILE A 198 -2.64 7.26 -15.25
N ARG A 199 -3.22 8.25 -15.93
CA ARG A 199 -4.41 8.10 -16.77
C ARG A 199 -4.11 8.57 -18.19
N PHE A 200 -4.77 7.92 -19.14
CA PHE A 200 -4.73 8.28 -20.55
C PHE A 200 -6.12 8.75 -20.93
N LEU A 201 -6.24 9.98 -21.41
CA LEU A 201 -7.52 10.58 -21.80
C LEU A 201 -7.56 10.77 -23.32
N ASP A 202 -8.75 10.62 -23.91
CA ASP A 202 -8.98 10.92 -25.32
C ASP A 202 -8.99 12.44 -25.59
N GLU A 203 -9.19 12.83 -26.85
CA GLU A 203 -9.24 14.23 -27.29
C GLU A 203 -10.39 15.02 -26.65
N ASN A 204 -11.43 14.33 -26.18
CA ASN A 204 -12.58 14.92 -25.48
C ASN A 204 -12.38 14.93 -23.95
N GLY A 205 -11.24 14.43 -23.45
CA GLY A 205 -10.94 14.33 -22.03
C GLY A 205 -11.57 13.11 -21.33
N ASN A 206 -12.13 12.16 -22.07
CA ASN A 206 -12.66 10.92 -21.48
C ASN A 206 -11.54 9.93 -21.18
N ASP A 207 -11.65 9.21 -20.06
CA ASP A 207 -10.69 8.17 -19.70
C ASP A 207 -10.70 7.02 -20.73
N LEU A 208 -9.53 6.71 -21.30
CA LEU A 208 -9.32 5.57 -22.20
C LEU A 208 -9.35 4.23 -21.45
N LYS A 209 -9.50 4.24 -20.11
CA LYS A 209 -9.57 3.09 -19.22
C LYS A 209 -8.34 2.18 -19.36
N ALA A 210 -7.17 2.80 -19.43
CA ALA A 210 -5.91 2.08 -19.46
C ALA A 210 -5.75 1.24 -18.18
N THR A 211 -5.35 -0.02 -18.33
CA THR A 211 -5.08 -0.93 -17.21
C THR A 211 -3.57 -1.02 -17.00
N ALA A 212 -3.12 -0.87 -15.77
CA ALA A 212 -1.72 -1.11 -15.43
C ALA A 212 -1.41 -2.61 -15.57
N ALA A 213 -0.44 -2.94 -16.43
CA ALA A 213 -0.02 -4.32 -16.71
C ALA A 213 1.26 -4.72 -15.95
N GLY A 214 1.79 -3.82 -15.10
CA GLY A 214 2.93 -4.07 -14.24
C GLY A 214 3.93 -2.91 -14.26
N ALA A 215 5.04 -3.12 -13.56
CA ALA A 215 6.19 -2.24 -13.59
C ALA A 215 7.47 -3.06 -13.45
N SER A 216 8.57 -2.55 -13.99
CA SER A 216 9.92 -3.09 -13.75
C SER A 216 10.84 -1.97 -13.33
N ARG A 217 11.69 -2.24 -12.33
CA ARG A 217 12.76 -1.34 -11.93
C ARG A 217 14.08 -2.04 -12.20
N MET A 218 14.95 -1.37 -12.96
CA MET A 218 16.33 -1.80 -13.18
C MET A 218 17.25 -0.79 -12.52
N SER A 219 18.18 -1.27 -11.71
CA SER A 219 19.19 -0.43 -11.06
C SER A 219 20.58 -0.94 -11.42
N PHE A 220 21.44 -0.05 -11.91
CA PHE A 220 22.84 -0.34 -12.23
C PHE A 220 23.73 0.75 -11.63
N GLY A 221 24.52 0.38 -10.61
CA GLY A 221 25.28 1.34 -9.83
C GLY A 221 24.34 2.37 -9.17
N THR A 222 24.57 3.65 -9.45
CA THR A 222 23.76 4.78 -8.94
C THR A 222 22.57 5.14 -9.84
N GLN A 223 22.43 4.51 -11.01
CA GLN A 223 21.34 4.80 -11.94
C GLN A 223 20.18 3.84 -11.69
N SER A 224 18.98 4.38 -11.61
CA SER A 224 17.73 3.62 -11.56
C SER A 224 16.84 4.01 -12.73
N GLN A 225 16.23 3.03 -13.38
CA GLN A 225 15.21 3.22 -14.40
C GLN A 225 13.96 2.46 -13.98
N VAL A 226 12.82 3.10 -14.13
CA VAL A 226 11.51 2.50 -13.87
C VAL A 226 10.71 2.51 -15.14
N GLU A 227 10.22 1.34 -15.54
CA GLU A 227 9.26 1.19 -16.62
C GLU A 227 7.90 0.81 -16.04
N ARG A 228 6.84 1.43 -16.57
CA ARG A 228 5.45 1.11 -16.27
C ARG A 228 4.74 0.72 -17.56
N TYR A 229 4.01 -0.39 -17.49
CA TYR A 229 3.31 -0.95 -18.65
C TYR A 229 1.82 -0.64 -18.51
N TYR A 230 1.22 -0.06 -19.55
CA TYR A 230 -0.21 0.23 -19.60
C TYR A 230 -0.83 -0.39 -20.84
N GLN A 231 -1.93 -1.12 -20.65
CA GLN A 231 -2.74 -1.70 -21.70
C GLN A 231 -3.98 -0.86 -21.93
N LEU A 232 -4.15 -0.36 -23.15
CA LEU A 232 -5.28 0.44 -23.58
C LEU A 232 -6.25 -0.43 -24.39
N PRO A 233 -7.57 -0.34 -24.13
CA PRO A 233 -8.58 -1.08 -24.89
C PRO A 233 -8.76 -0.54 -26.32
N LYS A 234 -8.24 0.64 -26.64
CA LYS A 234 -8.32 1.27 -27.96
C LYS A 234 -6.92 1.64 -28.46
N ALA A 235 -6.68 1.46 -29.76
CA ALA A 235 -5.45 1.87 -30.44
C ALA A 235 -5.47 3.38 -30.75
N ALA A 236 -5.37 4.21 -29.71
CA ALA A 236 -5.27 5.66 -29.87
C ALA A 236 -3.89 6.05 -30.44
N GLN A 237 -3.84 7.05 -31.34
CA GLN A 237 -2.59 7.60 -31.85
C GLN A 237 -2.09 8.77 -31.00
N THR A 238 -3.01 9.45 -30.32
CA THR A 238 -2.80 10.60 -29.46
C THR A 238 -3.57 10.41 -28.17
N ALA A 239 -3.05 10.95 -27.07
CA ALA A 239 -3.76 10.99 -25.79
C ALA A 239 -3.31 12.21 -24.96
N THR A 240 -4.12 12.60 -23.99
CA THR A 240 -3.62 13.38 -22.85
C THR A 240 -3.12 12.41 -21.79
N ILE A 241 -1.88 12.58 -21.35
CA ILE A 241 -1.35 11.81 -20.22
C ILE A 241 -1.49 12.68 -18.97
N ALA A 242 -2.29 12.20 -18.02
CA ALA A 242 -2.54 12.83 -16.74
C ALA A 242 -1.89 12.01 -15.63
N VAL A 243 -1.03 12.63 -14.82
CA VAL A 243 -0.34 11.98 -13.71
C VAL A 243 -0.68 12.68 -12.40
N GLU A 244 -1.09 11.88 -11.42
CA GLU A 244 -1.35 12.31 -10.06
C GLU A 244 -0.15 11.99 -9.18
N TYR A 245 0.34 12.97 -8.42
CA TYR A 245 1.44 12.80 -7.46
C TYR A 245 0.97 13.09 -6.06
N TRP A 246 1.32 12.23 -5.11
CA TRP A 246 1.15 12.52 -3.69
C TRP A 246 2.02 13.71 -3.27
N SER A 247 1.41 14.74 -2.68
CA SER A 247 2.11 15.98 -2.30
C SER A 247 2.38 16.13 -0.80
N ASP A 248 1.84 15.24 0.02
CA ASP A 248 1.97 15.24 1.48
C ASP A 248 2.38 13.86 2.03
N SER A 249 3.23 13.14 1.29
CA SER A 249 3.74 11.83 1.70
C SER A 249 4.49 11.90 3.03
N ARG A 250 4.14 10.99 3.95
CA ARG A 250 4.78 10.84 5.27
C ARG A 250 4.86 9.37 5.67
N ILE A 251 5.76 9.06 6.59
CA ILE A 251 5.86 7.73 7.21
C ILE A 251 5.05 7.73 8.51
N GLU A 252 4.17 6.76 8.67
CA GLU A 252 3.40 6.49 9.88
C GLU A 252 3.82 5.13 10.45
N ARG A 253 4.29 5.10 11.70
CA ARG A 253 4.65 3.86 12.39
C ARG A 253 3.41 3.26 13.04
N VAL A 254 3.10 2.02 12.67
CA VAL A 254 1.93 1.28 13.14
C VAL A 254 2.37 0.05 13.92
N PRO A 255 2.40 0.13 15.26
CA PRO A 255 2.72 -1.03 16.09
C PRO A 255 1.59 -2.06 16.00
N PHE A 256 1.94 -3.33 16.10
CA PHE A 256 0.97 -4.42 16.15
C PHE A 256 1.33 -5.45 17.20
N ASN A 257 0.28 -6.04 17.76
CA ASN A 257 0.34 -7.21 18.61
C ASN A 257 -0.93 -8.02 18.33
N LEU A 258 -0.77 -9.17 17.71
CA LEU A 258 -1.84 -10.00 17.19
C LEU A 258 -1.74 -11.38 17.83
N THR A 259 -2.89 -11.95 18.18
CA THR A 259 -3.03 -13.36 18.55
C THR A 259 -4.06 -13.98 17.62
N VAL A 260 -3.69 -15.08 16.98
CA VAL A 260 -4.53 -15.81 16.03
C VAL A 260 -4.70 -17.24 16.50
N SER A 261 -5.91 -17.79 16.35
CA SER A 261 -6.14 -19.21 16.64
C SER A 261 -5.71 -20.02 15.42
N ALA A 262 -4.97 -21.11 15.65
CA ALA A 262 -4.46 -21.97 14.58
C ALA A 262 -5.53 -22.95 14.05
N GLY A 263 -6.69 -23.05 14.72
CA GLY A 263 -7.80 -23.93 14.31
C GLY A 263 -7.47 -25.42 14.31
N TRP A 264 -6.28 -25.80 14.81
CA TRP A 264 -5.78 -27.16 14.84
C TRP A 264 -6.25 -27.84 16.12
N GLU A 265 -7.35 -28.60 16.04
CA GLU A 265 -7.64 -29.65 17.01
C GLU A 265 -7.04 -30.94 16.45
N ASP A 266 -6.12 -31.57 17.18
CA ASP A 266 -5.61 -32.89 16.81
C ASP A 266 -6.79 -33.86 16.71
N GLY A 267 -7.12 -34.27 15.48
CA GLY A 267 -8.22 -35.17 15.17
C GLY A 267 -8.04 -36.61 15.67
N ASP A 268 -6.92 -36.91 16.31
CA ASP A 268 -6.55 -38.26 16.80
C ASP A 268 -6.74 -38.39 18.32
N ARG A 269 -7.91 -37.99 18.83
CA ARG A 269 -8.42 -38.57 20.08
C ARG A 269 -9.36 -39.72 19.74
N GLN A 270 -8.78 -40.89 19.47
CA GLN A 270 -9.43 -42.18 19.74
C GLN A 270 -8.93 -42.74 21.07
#